data_AF-A0A421E429-F1
#
_entry.id   AF-A0A421E429-F1
#
_cell.length_a   1.000
_cell.length_b   1.000
_cell.length_c   1.000
_cell.angle_alpha   90.00
_cell.angle_beta   90.00
_cell.angle_gamma   90.00
#
_symmetry.space_group_name_H-M   'P 1'
#
loop_
_entity.id
_entity.type
_entity.pdbx_description
1 polymer ?
#
loop_
_entity_poly.entity_id
_entity_poly.type
_entity_poly.pdbx_seq_one_letter_code
_entity_poly.pdbx_strand_id
1 'polypeptide(L)'
;MDTEGQFAPASAAEASERYDAFGPTAQVVVKEVAKAMGLDPETYEERVTSEVIETARDVLFAESLAVQVGSMAEFEEWREDTDCEVTLVGAENVDHVAWHAAPFAEQAVAATFQDERRAAVGTLRRQAFGRIYREVV
;
A
#
# COMPACT_ATOMS: atom_id res chain seq x y z
N MET A 1 -19.00 6.17 2.49
CA MET A 1 -17.67 5.93 1.92
C MET A 1 -16.72 7.09 2.23
N ASP A 2 -15.48 6.79 2.62
CA ASP A 2 -14.37 7.74 2.78
C ASP A 2 -13.14 7.26 1.98
N THR A 3 -12.19 8.15 1.69
CA THR A 3 -10.90 7.81 1.08
C THR A 3 -9.74 8.04 2.07
N GLU A 4 -8.85 7.05 2.21
CA GLU A 4 -7.58 7.17 2.94
C GLU A 4 -6.39 7.15 1.99
N GLY A 5 -5.43 8.07 2.17
CA GLY A 5 -4.38 8.29 1.17
C GLY A 5 -4.93 9.09 -0.02
N GLN A 6 -4.09 9.31 -1.04
CA GLN A 6 -4.43 10.26 -2.11
C GLN A 6 -3.96 9.83 -3.49
N PHE A 7 -3.12 8.80 -3.59
CA PHE A 7 -2.48 8.42 -4.85
C PHE A 7 -3.19 7.23 -5.50
N ALA A 8 -3.80 7.46 -6.66
CA ALA A 8 -4.34 6.40 -7.52
C ALA A 8 -3.63 6.50 -8.88
N PRO A 9 -2.60 5.68 -9.13
CA PRO A 9 -1.84 5.75 -10.37
C PRO A 9 -2.72 5.42 -11.58
N ALA A 10 -2.64 6.21 -12.64
CA ALA A 10 -3.33 5.96 -13.89
C ALA A 10 -2.49 5.09 -14.86
N SER A 11 -1.22 4.84 -14.54
CA SER A 11 -0.33 3.98 -15.33
C SER A 11 0.82 3.41 -14.50
N ALA A 12 1.50 2.39 -15.05
CA ALA A 12 2.74 1.86 -14.50
C ALA A 12 3.85 2.92 -14.42
N ALA A 13 3.92 3.84 -15.40
CA ALA A 13 4.92 4.91 -15.41
C ALA A 13 4.71 5.89 -14.24
N GLU A 14 3.46 6.28 -13.96
CA GLU A 14 3.14 7.13 -12.81
C GLU A 14 3.42 6.42 -11.48
N ALA A 15 3.13 5.12 -11.39
CA ALA A 15 3.45 4.32 -10.22
C ALA A 15 4.96 4.28 -9.98
N SER A 16 5.75 4.00 -11.02
CA SER A 16 7.21 3.96 -10.98
C SER A 16 7.80 5.33 -10.62
N GLU A 17 7.36 6.42 -11.24
CA GLU A 17 7.83 7.78 -10.92
C GLU A 17 7.56 8.14 -9.45
N ARG A 18 6.37 7.79 -8.94
CA ARG A 18 6.02 8.07 -7.55
C ARG A 18 6.80 7.19 -6.57
N TYR A 19 6.95 5.91 -6.87
CA TYR A 19 7.82 5.02 -6.11
C TYR A 19 9.23 5.61 -6.07
N ASP A 20 9.67 6.14 -7.21
CA ASP A 20 11.01 6.65 -7.34
C ASP A 20 11.29 7.86 -6.45
N ALA A 21 10.33 8.78 -6.40
CA ALA A 21 10.36 9.96 -5.55
C ALA A 21 10.50 9.64 -4.04
N PHE A 22 10.10 8.45 -3.58
CA PHE A 22 10.24 8.06 -2.17
C PHE A 22 11.65 7.62 -1.77
N GLY A 23 12.55 7.34 -2.71
CA GLY A 23 13.89 6.80 -2.43
C GLY A 23 14.69 7.64 -1.41
N PRO A 24 14.88 8.95 -1.62
CA PRO A 24 15.58 9.82 -0.67
C PRO A 24 14.90 9.88 0.70
N THR A 25 13.55 9.89 0.73
CA THR A 25 12.79 9.93 1.98
C THR A 25 12.97 8.65 2.78
N ALA A 26 12.89 7.48 2.11
CA ALA A 26 13.11 6.18 2.73
C ALA A 26 14.49 6.09 3.37
N GLN A 27 15.53 6.52 2.65
CA GLN A 27 16.90 6.53 3.16
C GLN A 27 17.04 7.40 4.42
N VAL A 28 16.47 8.61 4.43
CA VAL A 28 16.52 9.50 5.59
C VAL A 28 15.77 8.91 6.78
N VAL A 29 14.58 8.37 6.56
CA VAL A 29 13.77 7.75 7.63
C VAL A 29 14.52 6.58 8.28
N VAL A 30 15.05 5.65 7.48
CA VAL A 30 15.80 4.50 7.99
C VAL A 30 17.05 4.96 8.76
N LYS A 31 17.78 5.95 8.23
CA LYS A 31 18.95 6.52 8.89
C LYS A 31 18.63 7.11 10.26
N GLU A 32 17.59 7.94 10.35
CA GLU A 32 17.24 8.58 11.62
C GLU A 32 16.69 7.57 12.63
N VAL A 33 15.96 6.53 12.19
CA VAL A 33 15.53 5.43 13.06
C VAL A 33 16.73 4.63 13.58
N ALA A 34 17.67 4.24 12.73
CA ALA A 34 18.88 3.52 13.13
C ALA A 34 19.71 4.33 14.15
N LYS A 35 19.85 5.63 13.91
CA LYS A 35 20.51 6.54 14.84
C LYS A 35 19.78 6.65 16.18
N ALA A 36 18.45 6.75 16.17
CA ALA A 36 17.64 6.77 17.40
C ALA A 36 17.74 5.46 18.19
N MET A 37 17.96 4.34 17.51
CA MET A 37 18.25 3.04 18.11
C MET A 37 19.69 2.92 18.63
N GLY A 38 20.55 3.92 18.41
CA GLY A 38 21.92 3.95 18.90
C GLY A 38 22.91 3.14 18.06
N LEU A 39 22.60 2.86 16.78
CA LEU A 39 23.54 2.21 15.88
C LEU A 39 24.73 3.16 15.62
N ASP A 40 25.94 2.65 15.83
CA ASP A 40 27.16 3.32 15.42
C ASP A 40 27.33 3.25 13.88
N PRO A 41 28.26 4.02 13.28
CA PRO A 41 28.45 4.05 11.84
C PRO A 41 28.82 2.70 11.22
N GLU A 42 29.65 1.88 11.87
CA GLU A 42 30.09 0.59 11.33
C GLU A 42 28.91 -0.40 11.30
N THR A 43 28.14 -0.44 12.39
CA THR A 43 26.92 -1.25 12.48
C THR A 43 25.85 -0.76 11.50
N TYR A 44 25.73 0.56 11.28
CA TYR A 44 24.83 1.11 10.28
C TYR A 44 25.18 0.63 8.87
N GLU A 45 26.45 0.71 8.47
CA GLU A 45 26.90 0.26 7.15
C GLU A 45 26.73 -1.26 6.95
N GLU A 46 26.90 -2.06 8.01
CA GLU A 46 26.67 -3.51 7.96
C GLU A 46 25.17 -3.86 7.84
N ARG A 47 24.31 -3.18 8.61
CA ARG A 47 22.91 -3.59 8.82
C ARG A 47 21.90 -2.87 7.94
N VAL A 48 22.18 -1.65 7.53
CA VAL A 48 21.28 -0.84 6.71
C VAL A 48 21.67 -0.99 5.24
N THR A 49 21.22 -2.12 4.68
CA THR A 49 21.44 -2.45 3.26
C THR A 49 20.45 -1.69 2.36
N SER A 50 20.65 -1.78 1.04
CA SER A 50 19.69 -1.28 0.07
C SER A 50 18.31 -1.92 0.25
N GLU A 51 18.23 -3.22 0.56
CA GLU A 51 16.98 -3.95 0.82
C GLU A 51 16.20 -3.37 2.00
N VAL A 52 16.89 -2.92 3.06
CA VAL A 52 16.23 -2.25 4.20
C VAL A 52 15.62 -0.92 3.77
N ILE A 53 16.33 -0.16 2.94
CA ILE A 53 15.85 1.13 2.40
C ILE A 53 14.67 0.90 1.44
N GLU A 54 14.76 -0.10 0.57
CA GLU A 54 13.69 -0.52 -0.34
C GLU A 54 12.45 -0.93 0.44
N THR A 55 12.59 -1.71 1.52
CA THR A 55 11.46 -2.07 2.38
C THR A 55 10.75 -0.84 2.96
N ALA A 56 11.50 0.20 3.36
CA ALA A 56 10.90 1.45 3.81
C ALA A 56 10.20 2.20 2.65
N ARG A 57 10.79 2.19 1.45
CA ARG A 57 10.23 2.79 0.24
C ARG A 57 8.92 2.13 -0.18
N ASP A 58 8.86 0.81 -0.15
CA ASP A 58 7.65 -0.01 -0.39
C ASP A 58 6.51 0.44 0.51
N VAL A 59 6.79 0.59 1.82
CA VAL A 59 5.80 1.03 2.80
C VAL A 59 5.35 2.47 2.52
N LEU A 60 6.27 3.39 2.26
CA LEU A 60 5.92 4.79 1.96
C LEU A 60 5.05 4.91 0.71
N PHE A 61 5.35 4.14 -0.34
CA PHE A 61 4.53 4.08 -1.54
C PHE A 61 3.15 3.51 -1.22
N ALA A 62 3.08 2.36 -0.56
CA ALA A 62 1.84 1.69 -0.22
C ALA A 62 0.93 2.58 0.68
N GLU A 63 1.51 3.27 1.64
CA GLU A 63 0.80 4.22 2.53
C GLU A 63 0.27 5.45 1.79
N SER A 64 0.83 5.79 0.64
CA SER A 64 0.34 6.90 -0.19
C SER A 64 -0.88 6.55 -1.03
N LEU A 65 -1.12 5.26 -1.27
CA LEU A 65 -2.20 4.77 -2.12
C LEU A 65 -3.55 5.23 -1.58
N ALA A 66 -4.41 5.70 -2.49
CA ALA A 66 -5.80 6.03 -2.22
C ALA A 66 -6.59 4.74 -2.03
N VAL A 67 -7.12 4.55 -0.84
CA VAL A 67 -7.92 3.39 -0.42
C VAL A 67 -9.32 3.88 -0.13
N GLN A 68 -10.32 3.33 -0.81
CA GLN A 68 -11.72 3.55 -0.48
C GLN A 68 -12.07 2.70 0.74
N VAL A 69 -12.83 3.27 1.67
CA VAL A 69 -13.33 2.57 2.86
C VAL A 69 -14.82 2.79 2.96
N GLY A 70 -15.57 1.70 3.00
CA GLY A 70 -17.03 1.74 2.96
C GLY A 70 -17.67 0.49 3.55
N SER A 71 -18.99 0.44 3.44
CA SER A 71 -19.80 -0.74 3.71
C SER A 71 -19.62 -1.80 2.63
N MET A 72 -20.00 -3.04 2.95
CA MET A 72 -20.04 -4.13 1.96
C MET A 72 -20.94 -3.80 0.76
N ALA A 73 -22.09 -3.15 0.99
CA ALA A 73 -23.00 -2.76 -0.09
C ALA A 73 -22.39 -1.73 -1.05
N GLU A 74 -21.69 -0.72 -0.54
CA GLU A 74 -20.98 0.28 -1.38
C GLU A 74 -19.87 -0.37 -2.23
N PHE A 75 -19.23 -1.41 -1.72
CA PHE A 75 -18.21 -2.17 -2.44
C PHE A 75 -18.81 -3.10 -3.50
N GLU A 76 -19.93 -3.76 -3.19
CA GLU A 76 -20.65 -4.59 -4.16
C GLU A 76 -21.14 -3.75 -5.34
N GLU A 77 -21.71 -2.57 -5.08
CA GLU A 77 -22.08 -1.59 -6.10
C GLU A 77 -20.87 -1.20 -6.97
N TRP A 78 -19.75 -0.82 -6.35
CA TRP A 78 -18.52 -0.50 -7.09
C TRP A 78 -18.00 -1.69 -7.93
N ARG A 79 -18.14 -2.92 -7.41
CA ARG A 79 -17.65 -4.13 -8.06
C ARG A 79 -18.48 -4.53 -9.29
N GLU A 80 -19.77 -4.18 -9.34
CA GLU A 80 -20.62 -4.42 -10.50
C GLU A 80 -20.20 -3.58 -11.71
N ASP A 81 -19.66 -2.39 -11.47
CA ASP A 81 -19.26 -1.44 -12.52
C ASP A 81 -17.79 -1.55 -12.95
N THR A 82 -16.95 -2.28 -12.21
CA THR A 82 -15.51 -2.35 -12.48
C THR A 82 -15.11 -3.52 -13.38
N ASP A 83 -14.23 -3.27 -14.33
CA ASP A 83 -13.57 -4.32 -15.14
C ASP A 83 -12.37 -4.97 -14.42
N CYS A 84 -12.01 -4.50 -13.22
CA CYS A 84 -10.85 -5.00 -12.49
C CYS A 84 -11.11 -6.40 -11.89
N GLU A 85 -10.13 -7.29 -11.99
CA GLU A 85 -10.13 -8.54 -11.22
C GLU A 85 -9.90 -8.23 -9.74
N VAL A 86 -10.91 -8.52 -8.91
CA VAL A 86 -10.88 -8.20 -7.48
C VAL A 86 -10.38 -9.39 -6.66
N THR A 87 -9.25 -9.18 -5.97
CA THR A 87 -8.80 -10.06 -4.87
C THR A 87 -9.36 -9.58 -3.55
N LEU A 88 -10.33 -10.30 -2.99
CA LEU A 88 -10.90 -10.03 -1.66
C LEU A 88 -10.18 -10.85 -0.58
N VAL A 89 -9.74 -10.19 0.49
CA VAL A 89 -9.08 -10.80 1.65
C VAL A 89 -9.86 -10.51 2.92
N GLY A 90 -10.08 -11.51 3.76
CA GLY A 90 -10.76 -11.34 5.06
C GLY A 90 -11.92 -12.30 5.23
N ALA A 91 -12.81 -11.97 6.17
CA ALA A 91 -14.00 -12.76 6.45
C ALA A 91 -15.18 -12.34 5.56
N GLU A 92 -16.08 -13.27 5.27
CA GLU A 92 -17.25 -13.06 4.41
C GLU A 92 -18.44 -12.42 5.14
N ASN A 93 -18.49 -12.52 6.48
CA ASN A 93 -19.60 -12.03 7.30
C ASN A 93 -19.20 -10.81 8.13
N VAL A 94 -18.83 -9.72 7.46
CA VAL A 94 -18.51 -8.45 8.10
C VAL A 94 -19.12 -7.29 7.32
N ASP A 95 -19.32 -6.17 8.02
CA ASP A 95 -20.11 -5.06 7.47
C ASP A 95 -19.29 -4.08 6.60
N HIS A 96 -17.96 -4.10 6.72
CA HIS A 96 -17.09 -3.10 6.10
C HIS A 96 -15.97 -3.71 5.26
N VAL A 97 -15.50 -2.90 4.32
CA VAL A 97 -14.44 -3.26 3.40
C VAL A 97 -13.67 -2.02 2.99
N ALA A 98 -12.36 -2.20 2.88
CA ALA A 98 -11.47 -1.27 2.24
C ALA A 98 -11.08 -1.83 0.87
N TRP A 99 -10.97 -1.02 -0.16
CA TRP A 99 -10.52 -1.47 -1.48
C TRP A 99 -9.67 -0.42 -2.20
N HIS A 100 -8.78 -0.91 -3.06
CA HIS A 100 -7.95 -0.11 -3.95
C HIS A 100 -7.93 -0.78 -5.31
N ALA A 101 -8.13 0.02 -6.35
CA ALA A 101 -8.13 -0.43 -7.73
C ALA A 101 -7.03 0.27 -8.52
N ALA A 102 -6.41 -0.49 -9.41
CA ALA A 102 -5.43 -0.02 -10.36
C ALA A 102 -5.90 -0.41 -11.78
N PRO A 103 -6.79 0.38 -12.40
CA PRO A 103 -7.38 0.03 -13.69
C PRO A 103 -6.35 -0.22 -14.80
N PHE A 104 -5.20 0.47 -14.76
CA PHE A 104 -4.11 0.25 -15.73
C PHE A 104 -3.52 -1.18 -15.69
N ALA A 105 -3.70 -1.89 -14.58
CA ALA A 105 -3.27 -3.26 -14.36
C ALA A 105 -4.45 -4.24 -14.31
N GLU A 106 -5.67 -3.78 -14.61
CA GLU A 106 -6.92 -4.56 -14.58
C GLU A 106 -7.15 -5.30 -13.25
N GLN A 107 -6.64 -4.75 -12.14
CA GLN A 107 -6.62 -5.42 -10.84
C GLN A 107 -7.10 -4.51 -9.71
N ALA A 108 -7.73 -5.13 -8.71
CA ALA A 108 -8.09 -4.49 -7.46
C ALA A 108 -7.88 -5.43 -6.27
N VAL A 109 -7.60 -4.85 -5.11
CA VAL A 109 -7.46 -5.57 -3.85
C VAL A 109 -8.43 -4.98 -2.84
N ALA A 110 -9.12 -5.85 -2.12
CA ALA A 110 -10.03 -5.48 -1.05
C ALA A 110 -9.71 -6.24 0.24
N ALA A 111 -9.92 -5.60 1.38
CA ALA A 111 -9.76 -6.18 2.71
C ALA A 111 -11.02 -5.91 3.55
N THR A 112 -11.68 -6.96 4.02
CA THR A 112 -12.90 -6.85 4.83
C THR A 112 -12.58 -6.69 6.32
N PHE A 113 -13.46 -6.01 7.07
CA PHE A 113 -13.34 -5.82 8.51
C PHE A 113 -14.68 -5.55 9.20
N GLN A 114 -14.74 -5.82 10.50
CA GLN A 114 -15.84 -5.38 11.37
C GLN A 114 -15.44 -4.08 12.08
N ASP A 115 -14.59 -4.17 13.11
CA ASP A 115 -14.21 -3.00 13.92
C ASP A 115 -12.78 -2.49 13.63
N GLU A 116 -11.94 -3.32 13.01
CA GLU A 116 -10.49 -3.09 12.88
C GLU A 116 -10.10 -2.38 11.57
N ARG A 117 -10.70 -1.21 11.31
CA ARG A 117 -10.49 -0.42 10.07
C ARG A 117 -9.02 -0.22 9.73
N ARG A 118 -8.22 0.26 10.69
CA ARG A 118 -6.80 0.58 10.47
C ARG A 118 -5.99 -0.65 10.06
N ALA A 119 -6.25 -1.81 10.68
CA ALA A 119 -5.56 -3.04 10.37
C ALA A 119 -5.93 -3.54 8.96
N ALA A 120 -7.19 -3.38 8.56
CA ALA A 120 -7.68 -3.73 7.24
C ALA A 120 -7.02 -2.88 6.14
N VAL A 121 -7.01 -1.55 6.30
CA VAL A 121 -6.34 -0.63 5.36
C VAL A 121 -4.86 -0.96 5.23
N GLY A 122 -4.15 -1.17 6.34
CA GLY A 122 -2.74 -1.55 6.30
C GLY A 122 -2.47 -2.94 5.69
N THR A 123 -3.42 -3.87 5.80
CA THR A 123 -3.34 -5.18 5.14
C THR A 123 -3.56 -5.06 3.65
N LEU A 124 -4.60 -4.32 3.24
CA LEU A 124 -4.88 -4.00 1.85
C LEU A 124 -3.68 -3.36 1.17
N ARG A 125 -3.08 -2.33 1.76
CA ARG A 125 -1.95 -1.61 1.14
C ARG A 125 -0.77 -2.52 0.88
N ARG A 126 -0.44 -3.39 1.83
CA ARG A 126 0.61 -4.42 1.66
C ARG A 126 0.27 -5.40 0.53
N GLN A 127 -0.98 -5.85 0.45
CA GLN A 127 -1.44 -6.75 -0.61
C GLN A 127 -1.45 -6.06 -1.99
N ALA A 128 -1.93 -4.82 -2.08
CA ALA A 128 -1.92 -4.02 -3.30
C ALA A 128 -0.48 -3.81 -3.80
N PHE A 129 0.44 -3.41 -2.92
CA PHE A 129 1.85 -3.28 -3.29
C PHE A 129 2.43 -4.59 -3.83
N GLY A 130 2.28 -5.68 -3.07
CA GLY A 130 2.89 -6.97 -3.44
C GLY A 130 2.32 -7.60 -4.71
N ARG A 131 1.05 -7.34 -5.04
CA ARG A 131 0.35 -7.97 -6.19
C ARG A 131 0.35 -7.11 -7.44
N ILE A 132 0.10 -5.82 -7.28
CA ILE A 132 -0.12 -4.90 -8.40
C ILE A 132 1.18 -4.15 -8.75
N TYR A 133 1.88 -3.67 -7.73
CA TYR A 133 2.94 -2.67 -7.94
C TYR A 133 4.34 -3.25 -8.01
N ARG A 134 4.64 -4.32 -7.26
CA ARG A 134 5.99 -4.88 -7.14
C ARG A 134 6.67 -5.23 -8.47
N GLU A 135 5.91 -5.61 -9.49
CA GLU A 135 6.48 -5.98 -10.80
C GLU A 135 6.59 -4.79 -11.77
N VAL A 136 6.00 -3.63 -11.43
CA VAL A 136 5.93 -2.45 -12.31
C VAL A 136 6.65 -1.23 -11.77
N VAL A 137 7.16 -1.26 -10.53
CA VAL A 137 7.97 -0.21 -9.90
C VAL A 137 9.40 -0.64 -9.65
#